data_AF-A0A935IVG0-F1
#
_entry.id   AF-A0A935IVG0-F1
#
_cell.length_a   1.000
_cell.length_b   1.000
_cell.length_c   1.000
_cell.angle_alpha   90.00
_cell.angle_beta   90.00
_cell.angle_gamma   90.00
#
_symmetry.space_group_name_H-M   'P 1'
#
loop_
_entity.id
_entity.type
_entity.pdbx_description
1 polymer ?
#
loop_
_entity_poly.entity_id
_entity_poly.type
_entity_poly.pdbx_seq_one_letter_code
_entity_poly.pdbx_strand_id
1 'polypeptide(L)'
;MNDYPNSEFAQLIKNPKYAEEKQSVLSDVEKDYAVVYASYTAGNYSDSYSQSDAAITKFGKNVYLPKFEFIKAMSLGKLKGLDSLEVALKQIVAMYPKSDVAPLSKDILNSIAKQKNPEAFSDAPKIKVMGKDTFQINFITQHFMLALCADDPKIANSFKSKLDVFAKKYYSNKVFNIESTLFGPKMQLIILKSFDSAIEAIKFRDNMKDDKDLFKDDLKKELFTLLIVSAENMPMFYSKKNLSGYQFFYNDNYKSLDNSILATPDKLK
;
A
#
# COMPACT_ATOMS: atom_id res chain seq x y z
N MET A 1 -20.37 -8.85 -21.66
CA MET A 1 -19.32 -8.68 -22.69
C MET A 1 -18.58 -7.37 -22.43
N ASN A 2 -17.58 -7.47 -21.55
CA ASN A 2 -16.28 -6.77 -21.50
C ASN A 2 -15.73 -6.92 -20.08
N ASP A 3 -15.87 -8.14 -19.56
CA ASP A 3 -15.12 -8.57 -18.40
C ASP A 3 -13.73 -8.84 -18.95
N TYR A 4 -12.72 -8.13 -18.46
CA TYR A 4 -11.32 -8.49 -18.63
C TYR A 4 -10.91 -9.21 -17.35
N PRO A 5 -11.14 -10.53 -17.24
CA PRO A 5 -10.75 -11.30 -16.08
C PRO A 5 -9.29 -11.73 -16.30
N ASN A 6 -8.44 -11.52 -15.31
CA ASN A 6 -7.04 -11.93 -15.32
C ASN A 6 -6.19 -11.20 -16.36
N SER A 7 -5.84 -9.93 -16.12
CA SER A 7 -4.66 -9.41 -16.81
C SER A 7 -3.46 -10.28 -16.40
N GLU A 8 -2.84 -10.98 -17.35
CA GLU A 8 -1.62 -11.81 -17.15
C GLU A 8 -0.50 -11.01 -16.45
N PHE A 9 -0.60 -9.68 -16.43
CA PHE A 9 0.16 -8.72 -15.64
C PHE A 9 0.17 -8.97 -14.12
N ALA A 10 -0.95 -9.36 -13.52
CA ALA A 10 -1.01 -9.70 -12.09
C ALA A 10 -0.21 -10.97 -11.77
N GLN A 11 0.01 -11.83 -12.78
CA GLN A 11 0.85 -13.03 -12.68
C GLN A 11 2.33 -12.69 -12.92
N LEU A 12 2.64 -11.72 -13.79
CA LEU A 12 3.99 -11.20 -14.03
C LEU A 12 4.63 -10.59 -12.76
N ILE A 13 3.86 -9.82 -11.99
CA ILE A 13 4.31 -9.26 -10.71
C ILE A 13 4.54 -10.37 -9.66
N LYS A 14 3.77 -11.46 -9.73
CA LYS A 14 3.84 -12.57 -8.76
C LYS A 14 4.94 -13.59 -9.06
N ASN A 15 5.43 -13.69 -10.29
CA ASN A 15 6.44 -14.68 -10.69
C ASN A 15 7.40 -14.12 -11.76
N PRO A 16 8.65 -13.76 -11.39
CA PRO A 16 9.65 -13.24 -12.32
C PRO A 16 9.99 -14.18 -13.49
N LYS A 17 9.79 -15.51 -13.34
CA LYS A 17 9.99 -16.49 -14.43
C LYS A 17 8.82 -16.57 -15.41
N TYR A 18 7.65 -16.02 -15.05
CA TYR A 18 6.50 -15.94 -15.96
C TYR A 18 6.75 -14.96 -17.11
N ALA A 19 7.63 -13.97 -16.89
CA ALA A 19 8.08 -13.05 -17.93
C ALA A 19 8.85 -13.77 -19.05
N GLU A 20 9.69 -14.76 -18.72
CA GLU A 20 10.50 -15.49 -19.70
C GLU A 20 9.65 -16.42 -20.58
N GLU A 21 8.58 -17.01 -20.05
CA GLU A 21 7.75 -17.98 -20.78
C GLU A 21 6.66 -17.33 -21.68
N LYS A 22 6.29 -16.06 -21.45
CA LYS A 22 5.15 -15.40 -22.13
C LYS A 22 5.41 -13.97 -22.66
N GLN A 23 6.67 -13.52 -22.74
CA GLN A 23 7.00 -12.17 -23.26
C GLN A 23 6.45 -11.87 -24.67
N SER A 24 6.13 -12.92 -25.44
CA SER A 24 5.54 -12.86 -26.77
C SER A 24 4.07 -12.39 -26.81
N VAL A 25 3.35 -12.35 -25.67
CA VAL A 25 1.89 -12.13 -25.64
C VAL A 25 1.51 -10.73 -25.14
N LEU A 26 2.39 -10.08 -24.35
CA LEU A 26 2.14 -8.73 -23.83
C LEU A 26 2.34 -7.65 -24.91
N SER A 27 1.45 -6.65 -24.90
CA SER A 27 1.64 -5.44 -25.69
C SER A 27 2.84 -4.62 -25.17
N ASP A 28 3.41 -3.77 -26.01
CA ASP A 28 4.58 -2.96 -25.62
C ASP A 28 4.27 -1.98 -24.47
N VAL A 29 3.04 -1.46 -24.41
CA VAL A 29 2.60 -0.57 -23.32
C VAL A 29 2.53 -1.30 -21.98
N GLU A 30 2.16 -2.59 -21.98
CA GLU A 30 2.14 -3.42 -20.77
C GLU A 30 3.55 -3.75 -20.27
N LYS A 31 4.47 -4.02 -21.19
CA LYS A 31 5.88 -4.27 -20.86
C LYS A 31 6.52 -3.04 -20.22
N ASP A 32 6.35 -1.87 -20.83
CA ASP A 32 6.91 -0.62 -20.29
C ASP A 32 6.26 -0.26 -18.94
N TYR A 33 4.96 -0.50 -18.78
CA TYR A 33 4.29 -0.32 -17.48
C TYR A 33 4.84 -1.25 -16.40
N ALA A 34 5.11 -2.52 -16.74
CA ALA A 34 5.74 -3.45 -15.82
C ALA A 34 7.13 -2.98 -15.37
N VAL A 35 7.95 -2.44 -16.30
CA VAL A 35 9.27 -1.89 -15.99
C VAL A 35 9.16 -0.66 -15.09
N VAL A 36 8.28 0.29 -15.42
CA VAL A 36 8.02 1.48 -14.61
C VAL A 36 7.60 1.12 -13.18
N TYR A 37 6.71 0.14 -13.06
CA TYR A 37 6.22 -0.34 -11.77
C TYR A 37 7.31 -1.07 -10.98
N ALA A 38 8.12 -1.90 -11.64
CA ALA A 38 9.26 -2.57 -11.01
C ALA A 38 10.25 -1.55 -10.43
N SER A 39 10.65 -0.54 -11.20
CA SER A 39 11.48 0.57 -10.73
C SER A 39 10.87 1.28 -9.52
N TYR A 40 9.56 1.58 -9.56
CA TYR A 40 8.86 2.22 -8.45
C TYR A 40 8.94 1.38 -7.17
N THR A 41 8.60 0.09 -7.24
CA THR A 41 8.58 -0.81 -6.08
C THR A 41 9.97 -1.18 -5.56
N ALA A 42 11.00 -1.03 -6.38
CA ALA A 42 12.39 -1.20 -5.99
C ALA A 42 12.98 0.06 -5.31
N GLY A 43 12.20 1.15 -5.19
CA GLY A 43 12.67 2.41 -4.63
C GLY A 43 13.44 3.29 -5.61
N ASN A 44 13.55 2.89 -6.89
CA ASN A 44 14.27 3.62 -7.94
C ASN A 44 13.38 4.73 -8.51
N TYR A 45 12.98 5.71 -7.68
CA TYR A 45 11.98 6.71 -8.06
C TYR A 45 12.42 7.64 -9.19
N SER A 46 13.71 7.95 -9.31
CA SER A 46 14.24 8.75 -10.41
C SER A 46 14.06 8.03 -11.76
N ASP A 47 14.35 6.73 -11.78
CA ASP A 47 14.17 5.89 -12.97
C ASP A 47 12.69 5.70 -13.26
N SER A 48 11.89 5.37 -12.25
CA SER A 48 10.44 5.22 -12.39
C SER A 48 9.78 6.48 -12.94
N TYR A 49 10.18 7.67 -12.46
CA TYR A 49 9.71 8.95 -12.98
C TYR A 49 10.08 9.12 -14.47
N SER A 50 11.36 8.91 -14.81
CA SER A 50 11.86 9.11 -16.17
C SER A 50 11.27 8.10 -17.16
N GLN A 51 11.14 6.84 -16.75
CA GLN A 51 10.51 5.77 -17.53
C GLN A 51 9.02 6.05 -17.74
N SER A 52 8.32 6.55 -16.72
CA SER A 52 6.91 6.94 -16.85
C SER A 52 6.75 8.08 -17.87
N ASP A 53 7.60 9.10 -17.80
CA ASP A 53 7.59 10.24 -18.71
C ASP A 53 7.85 9.83 -20.17
N ALA A 54 8.83 8.94 -20.36
CA ALA A 54 9.13 8.35 -21.66
C ALA A 54 7.94 7.53 -22.21
N ALA A 55 7.30 6.70 -21.37
CA ALA A 55 6.15 5.88 -21.77
C ALA A 55 4.92 6.74 -22.13
N ILE A 56 4.65 7.81 -21.37
CA ILE A 56 3.58 8.78 -21.67
C ILE A 56 3.79 9.39 -23.05
N THR A 57 5.04 9.80 -23.35
CA THR A 57 5.41 10.37 -24.66
C THR A 57 5.30 9.34 -25.78
N LYS A 58 5.76 8.11 -25.53
CA LYS A 58 5.81 7.01 -26.50
C LYS A 58 4.43 6.51 -26.92
N PHE A 59 3.53 6.29 -25.97
CA PHE A 59 2.24 5.62 -26.24
C PHE A 59 1.04 6.58 -26.34
N GLY A 60 1.20 7.85 -25.96
CA GLY A 60 0.14 8.85 -26.02
C GLY A 60 -1.13 8.42 -25.27
N LYS A 61 -2.31 8.73 -25.83
CA LYS A 61 -3.60 8.41 -25.22
C LYS A 61 -3.94 6.93 -25.35
N ASN A 62 -3.95 6.24 -24.21
CA ASN A 62 -4.41 4.85 -24.09
C ASN A 62 -4.87 4.57 -22.65
N VAL A 63 -5.33 3.35 -22.37
CA VAL A 63 -5.87 2.95 -21.05
C VAL A 63 -4.81 2.91 -19.93
N TYR A 64 -3.52 2.83 -20.26
CA TYR A 64 -2.40 2.89 -19.31
C TYR A 64 -1.90 4.30 -19.06
N LEU A 65 -2.24 5.30 -19.89
CA LEU A 65 -1.80 6.68 -19.72
C LEU A 65 -2.06 7.21 -18.29
N PRO A 66 -3.28 7.11 -17.72
CA PRO A 66 -3.52 7.55 -16.35
C PRO A 66 -2.68 6.79 -15.31
N LYS A 67 -2.32 5.53 -15.60
CA LYS A 67 -1.52 4.69 -14.69
C LYS A 67 -0.06 5.12 -14.68
N PHE A 68 0.52 5.42 -15.85
CA PHE A 68 1.86 6.00 -15.94
C PHE A 68 1.91 7.37 -15.23
N GLU A 69 0.91 8.22 -15.46
CA GLU A 69 0.81 9.52 -14.79
C GLU A 69 0.72 9.37 -13.27
N PHE A 70 -0.03 8.35 -12.80
CA PHE A 70 -0.12 8.05 -11.38
C PHE A 70 1.23 7.60 -10.79
N ILE A 71 1.94 6.65 -11.41
CA ILE A 71 3.26 6.23 -10.92
C ILE A 71 4.26 7.39 -10.98
N LYS A 72 4.22 8.21 -12.04
CA LYS A 72 5.02 9.43 -12.16
C LYS A 72 4.74 10.41 -11.01
N ALA A 73 3.47 10.64 -10.67
CA ALA A 73 3.07 11.50 -9.56
C ALA A 73 3.58 10.96 -8.21
N MET A 74 3.45 9.65 -7.98
CA MET A 74 3.95 9.00 -6.76
C MET A 74 5.48 9.10 -6.66
N SER A 75 6.20 8.82 -7.74
CA SER A 75 7.66 8.99 -7.84
C SER A 75 8.08 10.46 -7.64
N LEU A 76 7.35 11.41 -8.21
CA LEU A 76 7.60 12.84 -7.99
C LEU A 76 7.41 13.22 -6.52
N GLY A 77 6.35 12.73 -5.88
CA GLY A 77 6.12 12.89 -4.46
C GLY A 77 7.29 12.39 -3.62
N LYS A 78 7.82 11.20 -3.94
CA LYS A 78 9.00 10.63 -3.29
C LYS A 78 10.25 11.50 -3.43
N LEU A 79 10.44 12.11 -4.61
CA LEU A 79 11.61 12.92 -4.92
C LEU A 79 11.52 14.36 -4.41
N LYS A 80 10.31 14.94 -4.34
CA LYS A 80 10.08 16.38 -4.15
C LYS A 80 9.11 16.71 -3.02
N GLY A 81 8.61 15.71 -2.30
CA GLY A 81 7.74 15.87 -1.13
C GLY A 81 6.24 15.97 -1.45
N LEU A 82 5.47 16.09 -0.37
CA LEU A 82 4.01 15.97 -0.37
C LEU A 82 3.29 17.04 -1.22
N ASP A 83 3.81 18.27 -1.26
CA ASP A 83 3.21 19.34 -2.06
C ASP A 83 3.26 19.04 -3.57
N SER A 84 4.38 18.47 -4.03
CA SER A 84 4.54 18.07 -5.43
C SER A 84 3.60 16.91 -5.79
N LEU A 85 3.41 15.97 -4.85
CA LEU A 85 2.44 14.89 -5.00
C LEU A 85 1.01 15.46 -5.11
N GLU A 86 0.64 16.38 -4.21
CA GLU A 86 -0.70 16.98 -4.21
C GLU A 86 -1.02 17.66 -5.55
N VAL A 87 -0.08 18.45 -6.09
CA VAL A 87 -0.25 19.10 -7.40
C VAL A 87 -0.44 18.07 -8.51
N ALA A 88 0.41 17.04 -8.55
CA ALA A 88 0.35 16.01 -9.60
C ALA A 88 -0.95 15.19 -9.53
N LEU A 89 -1.40 14.81 -8.33
CA LEU A 89 -2.66 14.07 -8.17
C LEU A 89 -3.89 14.92 -8.54
N LYS A 90 -3.87 16.23 -8.26
CA LYS A 90 -4.94 17.15 -8.71
C LYS A 90 -5.05 17.17 -10.23
N GLN A 91 -3.92 17.18 -10.93
CA GLN A 91 -3.88 17.10 -12.39
C GLN A 91 -4.48 15.78 -12.90
N ILE A 92 -4.15 14.64 -12.30
CA ILE A 92 -4.72 13.34 -12.68
C ILE A 92 -6.24 13.33 -12.53
N VAL A 93 -6.76 13.83 -11.40
CA VAL A 93 -8.22 13.87 -11.17
C VAL A 93 -8.92 14.79 -12.17
N ALA A 94 -8.29 15.91 -12.55
CA ALA A 94 -8.84 16.84 -13.53
C ALA A 94 -8.81 16.29 -14.95
N MET A 95 -7.70 15.67 -15.37
CA MET A 95 -7.50 15.19 -16.74
C MET A 95 -8.12 13.81 -16.99
N TYR A 96 -8.17 12.95 -15.97
CA TYR A 96 -8.61 11.56 -16.08
C TYR A 96 -9.69 11.20 -15.06
N PRO A 97 -10.80 11.95 -14.93
CA PRO A 97 -11.78 11.79 -13.85
C PRO A 97 -12.50 10.42 -13.84
N LYS A 98 -12.47 9.69 -14.97
CA LYS A 98 -13.10 8.38 -15.15
C LYS A 98 -12.10 7.21 -15.15
N SER A 99 -10.81 7.46 -14.90
CA SER A 99 -9.81 6.40 -14.85
C SER A 99 -9.91 5.59 -13.56
N ASP A 100 -9.31 4.41 -13.56
CA ASP A 100 -9.21 3.53 -12.39
C ASP A 100 -8.30 4.11 -11.28
N VAL A 101 -7.38 5.01 -11.61
CA VAL A 101 -6.53 5.70 -10.63
C VAL A 101 -7.17 6.95 -10.02
N ALA A 102 -8.28 7.46 -10.58
CA ALA A 102 -8.91 8.69 -10.11
C ALA A 102 -9.51 8.58 -8.69
N PRO A 103 -10.20 7.49 -8.29
CA PRO A 103 -10.67 7.32 -6.92
C PRO A 103 -9.52 7.36 -5.91
N LEU A 104 -8.46 6.59 -6.15
CA LEU A 104 -7.27 6.56 -5.31
C LEU A 104 -6.61 7.94 -5.20
N SER A 105 -6.50 8.66 -6.32
CA SER A 105 -5.92 10.01 -6.33
C SER A 105 -6.74 10.97 -5.46
N LYS A 106 -8.08 10.90 -5.54
CA LYS A 106 -8.97 11.70 -4.67
C LYS A 106 -8.82 11.34 -3.20
N ASP A 107 -8.69 10.06 -2.88
CA ASP A 107 -8.53 9.58 -1.51
C ASP A 107 -7.23 10.06 -0.86
N ILE A 108 -6.13 10.04 -1.60
CA ILE A 108 -4.84 10.61 -1.17
C ILE A 108 -4.99 12.12 -0.99
N LEU A 109 -5.61 12.83 -1.94
CA LEU A 109 -5.82 14.28 -1.86
C LEU A 109 -6.69 14.68 -0.67
N ASN A 110 -7.77 13.95 -0.40
CA ASN A 110 -8.65 14.20 0.74
C ASN A 110 -7.88 14.08 2.06
N SER A 111 -7.02 13.08 2.16
CA SER A 111 -6.21 12.86 3.35
C SER A 111 -5.14 13.95 3.52
N ILE A 112 -4.50 14.40 2.43
CA ILE A 112 -3.59 15.56 2.45
C ILE A 112 -4.34 16.81 2.92
N ALA A 113 -5.55 17.05 2.40
CA ALA A 113 -6.37 18.20 2.76
C ALA A 113 -6.77 18.18 4.25
N LYS A 114 -7.15 17.02 4.78
CA LYS A 114 -7.45 16.82 6.20
C LYS A 114 -6.26 17.14 7.10
N GLN A 115 -5.05 16.71 6.72
CA GLN A 115 -3.84 17.03 7.49
C GLN A 115 -3.52 18.53 7.48
N LYS A 116 -3.68 19.19 6.32
CA LYS A 116 -3.40 20.61 6.18
C LYS A 116 -4.42 21.48 6.91
N ASN A 117 -5.71 21.12 6.84
CA ASN A 117 -6.82 21.88 7.43
C ASN A 117 -7.79 20.98 8.23
N PRO A 118 -7.40 20.46 9.41
CA PRO A 118 -8.24 19.54 10.18
C PRO A 118 -9.62 20.11 10.54
N GLU A 119 -9.71 21.43 10.76
CA GLU A 119 -10.94 22.13 11.14
C GLU A 119 -11.99 22.18 10.01
N ALA A 120 -11.58 22.06 8.75
CA ALA A 120 -12.48 22.10 7.60
C ALA A 120 -13.21 20.76 7.35
N PHE A 121 -12.81 19.69 8.05
CA PHE A 121 -13.34 18.33 7.87
C PHE A 121 -13.94 17.74 9.16
N SER A 122 -14.15 18.57 10.18
CA SER A 122 -14.65 18.16 11.49
C SER A 122 -16.18 18.15 11.60
N ASP A 123 -16.85 17.27 10.85
CA ASP A 123 -18.24 16.86 11.17
C ASP A 123 -18.27 15.63 12.09
N ALA A 124 -17.12 14.98 12.32
CA ALA A 124 -16.97 13.96 13.33
C ALA A 124 -16.87 14.61 14.72
N PRO A 125 -17.49 14.04 15.78
CA PRO A 125 -17.28 14.51 17.14
C PRO A 125 -15.76 14.57 17.37
N LYS A 126 -15.29 15.67 17.98
CA LYS A 126 -13.90 15.81 18.44
C LYS A 126 -13.59 14.63 19.37
N ILE A 127 -13.21 13.49 18.83
CA ILE A 127 -12.60 12.44 19.60
C ILE A 127 -11.32 13.09 20.05
N LYS A 128 -11.30 13.52 21.31
CA LYS A 128 -10.08 13.74 22.06
C LYS A 128 -9.28 12.45 21.89
N VAL A 129 -8.41 12.40 20.87
CA VAL A 129 -7.20 11.59 20.98
C VAL A 129 -6.64 12.05 22.31
N MET A 130 -6.60 11.16 23.29
CA MET A 130 -6.25 11.50 24.66
C MET A 130 -4.83 12.06 24.67
N GLY A 131 -4.69 13.39 24.58
CA GLY A 131 -3.43 14.11 24.50
C GLY A 131 -3.22 14.85 23.18
N LYS A 132 -2.26 15.80 23.15
CA LYS A 132 -1.80 16.54 21.96
C LYS A 132 -1.12 15.64 20.90
N ASP A 133 -1.31 14.34 20.95
CA ASP A 133 -0.65 13.35 20.12
C ASP A 133 -1.39 13.26 18.77
N THR A 134 -0.95 14.05 17.79
CA THR A 134 -1.50 14.02 16.43
C THR A 134 -0.60 13.16 15.56
N PHE A 135 -1.07 11.96 15.20
CA PHE A 135 -0.44 11.17 14.14
C PHE A 135 -0.45 11.96 12.83
N GLN A 136 0.61 11.82 12.04
CA GLN A 136 0.79 12.53 10.78
C GLN A 136 0.41 11.65 9.60
N ILE A 137 -0.20 12.26 8.58
CA ILE A 137 -0.49 11.56 7.33
C ILE A 137 0.73 11.72 6.43
N ASN A 138 1.24 10.60 5.94
CA ASN A 138 2.28 10.61 4.92
C ASN A 138 2.22 9.28 4.21
N PHE A 139 1.76 9.23 2.97
CA PHE A 139 1.60 7.96 2.24
C PHE A 139 2.85 7.55 1.48
N ILE A 140 3.82 8.46 1.34
CA ILE A 140 5.03 8.27 0.54
C ILE A 140 6.27 8.02 1.40
N THR A 141 6.18 8.08 2.72
CA THR A 141 7.26 7.63 3.59
C THR A 141 7.27 6.13 3.75
N GLN A 142 8.34 5.61 4.32
CA GLN A 142 8.43 4.23 4.77
C GLN A 142 7.25 3.88 5.71
N HIS A 143 6.67 2.70 5.52
CA HIS A 143 5.58 2.15 6.34
C HIS A 143 5.91 0.75 6.83
N PHE A 144 5.22 0.33 7.88
CA PHE A 144 5.26 -1.00 8.46
C PHE A 144 3.85 -1.60 8.45
N MET A 145 3.77 -2.90 8.24
CA MET A 145 2.53 -3.65 8.49
C MET A 145 2.60 -4.23 9.90
N LEU A 146 1.58 -3.94 10.68
CA LEU A 146 1.44 -4.38 12.06
C LEU A 146 0.36 -5.44 12.12
N ALA A 147 0.64 -6.52 12.84
CA ALA A 147 -0.35 -7.50 13.25
C ALA A 147 -0.35 -7.58 14.78
N LEU A 148 -1.47 -7.19 15.39
CA LEU A 148 -1.66 -7.30 16.84
C LEU A 148 -2.52 -8.51 17.15
N CYS A 149 -2.07 -9.33 18.09
CA CYS A 149 -2.82 -10.49 18.59
C CYS A 149 -2.74 -10.55 20.13
N ALA A 150 -3.50 -11.47 20.73
CA ALA A 150 -3.33 -11.79 22.15
C ALA A 150 -1.88 -12.22 22.44
N ASP A 151 -1.44 -12.06 23.69
CA ASP A 151 -0.12 -12.52 24.14
C ASP A 151 -0.06 -14.06 24.21
N ASP A 152 0.07 -14.66 23.03
CA ASP A 152 0.24 -16.09 22.81
C ASP A 152 1.46 -16.29 21.89
N PRO A 153 2.61 -16.70 22.46
CA PRO A 153 3.82 -16.95 21.69
C PRO A 153 3.66 -18.03 20.61
N LYS A 154 2.76 -19.01 20.79
CA LYS A 154 2.50 -20.04 19.77
C LYS A 154 1.87 -19.38 18.55
N ILE A 155 0.79 -18.62 18.75
CA ILE A 155 0.07 -17.91 17.68
C ILE A 155 1.00 -16.91 16.97
N ALA A 156 1.73 -16.10 17.72
CA ALA A 156 2.61 -15.09 17.14
C ALA A 156 3.76 -15.70 16.32
N ASN A 157 4.44 -16.72 16.85
CA ASN A 157 5.53 -17.38 16.13
C ASN A 157 5.03 -18.13 14.90
N SER A 158 3.89 -18.82 15.00
CA SER A 158 3.26 -19.48 13.85
C SER A 158 2.89 -18.47 12.77
N PHE A 159 2.30 -17.32 13.14
CA PHE A 159 1.96 -16.27 12.18
C PHE A 159 3.22 -15.71 11.50
N LYS A 160 4.28 -15.40 12.26
CA LYS A 160 5.55 -14.92 11.69
C LYS A 160 6.13 -15.91 10.67
N SER A 161 6.18 -17.19 11.00
CA SER A 161 6.70 -18.21 10.08
C SER A 161 5.88 -18.31 8.80
N LYS A 162 4.54 -18.32 8.89
CA LYS A 162 3.68 -18.35 7.69
C LYS A 162 3.81 -17.05 6.89
N LEU A 163 3.95 -15.90 7.56
CA LEU A 163 4.13 -14.61 6.93
C LEU A 163 5.46 -14.52 6.16
N ASP A 164 6.54 -15.08 6.71
CA ASP A 164 7.83 -15.20 6.03
C ASP A 164 7.73 -16.09 4.79
N VAL A 165 7.06 -17.24 4.88
CA VAL A 165 6.80 -18.12 3.73
C VAL A 165 5.99 -17.39 2.65
N PHE A 166 4.92 -16.69 3.04
CA PHE A 166 4.10 -15.89 2.12
C PHE A 166 4.93 -14.79 1.43
N ALA A 167 5.73 -14.04 2.19
CA ALA A 167 6.59 -12.99 1.67
C ALA A 167 7.60 -13.55 0.67
N LYS A 168 8.31 -14.64 1.01
CA LYS A 168 9.26 -15.30 0.09
C LYS A 168 8.61 -15.83 -1.18
N LYS A 169 7.37 -16.34 -1.08
CA LYS A 169 6.61 -16.90 -2.21
C LYS A 169 6.16 -15.83 -3.20
N TYR A 170 5.65 -14.69 -2.71
CA TYR A 170 4.99 -13.69 -3.56
C TYR A 170 5.76 -12.38 -3.75
N TYR A 171 6.81 -12.16 -2.95
CA TYR A 171 7.63 -10.94 -2.95
C TYR A 171 9.12 -11.30 -2.92
N SER A 172 9.52 -12.28 -3.73
CA SER A 172 10.88 -12.85 -3.74
C SER A 172 11.99 -11.85 -4.09
N ASN A 173 11.64 -10.71 -4.69
CA ASN A 173 12.55 -9.60 -4.98
C ASN A 173 12.84 -8.70 -3.76
N LYS A 174 12.18 -8.90 -2.62
CA LYS A 174 12.34 -8.09 -1.41
C LYS A 174 12.48 -8.98 -0.18
N VAL A 175 13.53 -8.74 0.61
CA VAL A 175 13.71 -9.40 1.91
C VAL A 175 13.00 -8.57 2.97
N PHE A 176 12.06 -9.17 3.69
CA PHE A 176 11.36 -8.53 4.78
C PHE A 176 11.94 -8.96 6.13
N ASN A 177 11.97 -8.03 7.08
CA ASN A 177 12.27 -8.32 8.47
C ASN A 177 10.96 -8.42 9.26
N ILE A 178 10.78 -9.53 9.99
CA ILE A 178 9.59 -9.80 10.80
C ILE A 178 9.98 -9.88 12.27
N GLU A 179 9.63 -8.85 13.02
CA GLU A 179 9.91 -8.75 14.45
C GLU A 179 8.61 -8.96 15.26
N SER A 180 8.74 -9.37 16.51
CA SER A 180 7.62 -9.41 17.45
C SER A 180 8.06 -8.88 18.80
N THR A 181 7.18 -8.11 19.43
CA THR A 181 7.40 -7.54 20.76
C THR A 181 6.10 -7.48 21.53
N LEU A 182 6.18 -7.33 22.85
CA LEU A 182 5.00 -7.09 23.69
C LEU A 182 4.44 -5.69 23.43
N PHE A 183 3.11 -5.60 23.36
CA PHE A 183 2.39 -4.34 23.21
C PHE A 183 1.39 -4.18 24.36
N GLY A 184 1.92 -3.71 25.49
CA GLY A 184 1.18 -3.73 26.75
C GLY A 184 1.20 -5.12 27.40
N PRO A 185 0.33 -5.37 28.39
CA PRO A 185 0.43 -6.57 29.23
C PRO A 185 -0.28 -7.81 28.66
N LYS A 186 -1.05 -7.69 27.58
CA LYS A 186 -1.93 -8.78 27.08
C LYS A 186 -1.89 -8.97 25.57
N MET A 187 -1.03 -8.24 24.86
CA MET A 187 -0.95 -8.30 23.41
C MET A 187 0.48 -8.44 22.93
N GLN A 188 0.65 -9.12 21.81
CA GLN A 188 1.85 -9.09 21.01
C GLN A 188 1.63 -8.24 19.77
N LEU A 189 2.70 -7.55 19.38
CA LEU A 189 2.79 -6.75 18.17
C LEU A 189 3.84 -7.39 17.27
N ILE A 190 3.38 -7.96 16.17
CA ILE A 190 4.22 -8.42 15.07
C ILE A 190 4.38 -7.26 14.08
N ILE A 191 5.62 -6.98 13.68
CA ILE A 191 5.98 -5.85 12.83
C ILE A 191 6.70 -6.40 11.61
N LEU A 192 6.12 -6.18 10.44
CA LEU A 192 6.74 -6.45 9.16
C LEU A 192 7.35 -5.15 8.61
N LYS A 193 8.68 -5.13 8.52
CA LYS A 193 9.49 -4.00 8.04
C LYS A 193 10.19 -4.38 6.72
N SER A 194 10.34 -3.49 5.75
CA SER A 194 9.73 -2.17 5.58
C SER A 194 9.08 -2.08 4.21
N PHE A 195 8.03 -1.29 4.11
CA PHE A 195 7.40 -0.90 2.85
C PHE A 195 7.80 0.52 2.53
N ASP A 196 7.89 0.82 1.25
CA ASP A 196 8.34 2.13 0.85
C ASP A 196 7.21 3.14 0.96
N SER A 197 5.95 2.71 0.82
CA SER A 197 4.78 3.58 0.85
C SER A 197 3.60 2.91 1.56
N ALA A 198 2.60 3.71 1.94
CA ALA A 198 1.35 3.20 2.50
C ALA A 198 0.67 2.24 1.51
N ILE A 199 0.70 2.58 0.23
CA ILE A 199 0.09 1.80 -0.86
C ILE A 199 0.70 0.40 -0.93
N GLU A 200 2.03 0.29 -0.87
CA GLU A 200 2.69 -1.02 -0.88
C GLU A 200 2.35 -1.86 0.35
N ALA A 201 2.35 -1.23 1.53
CA ALA A 201 2.01 -1.91 2.77
C ALA A 201 0.56 -2.41 2.78
N ILE A 202 -0.37 -1.58 2.29
CA ILE A 202 -1.78 -1.92 2.12
C ILE A 202 -1.95 -3.08 1.14
N LYS A 203 -1.31 -2.99 -0.03
CA LYS A 203 -1.34 -4.05 -1.04
C LYS A 203 -0.80 -5.37 -0.51
N PHE A 204 0.31 -5.34 0.25
CA PHE A 204 0.83 -6.52 0.92
C PHE A 204 -0.19 -7.12 1.89
N ARG A 205 -0.76 -6.27 2.77
CA ARG A 205 -1.77 -6.69 3.74
C ARG A 205 -3.02 -7.27 3.06
N ASP A 206 -3.44 -6.73 1.93
CA ASP A 206 -4.64 -7.24 1.23
C ASP A 206 -4.36 -8.54 0.48
N ASN A 207 -3.22 -8.66 -0.20
CA ASN A 207 -2.80 -9.93 -0.80
C ASN A 207 -2.66 -11.04 0.25
N MET A 208 -2.21 -10.67 1.46
CA MET A 208 -2.09 -11.57 2.60
C MET A 208 -3.46 -12.09 3.08
N LYS A 209 -4.51 -11.25 3.09
CA LYS A 209 -5.88 -11.63 3.50
C LYS A 209 -6.51 -12.69 2.60
N ASP A 210 -6.04 -12.76 1.37
CA ASP A 210 -6.56 -13.62 0.32
C ASP A 210 -5.80 -14.97 0.26
N ASP A 211 -4.65 -15.08 0.93
CA ASP A 211 -3.86 -16.31 0.94
C ASP A 211 -4.50 -17.40 1.81
N LYS A 212 -4.80 -18.54 1.17
CA LYS A 212 -5.45 -19.68 1.83
C LYS A 212 -4.51 -20.38 2.82
N ASP A 213 -3.19 -20.28 2.69
CA ASP A 213 -2.25 -21.04 3.53
C ASP A 213 -1.87 -20.29 4.82
N LEU A 214 -1.79 -18.97 4.74
CA LEU A 214 -1.40 -18.10 5.83
C LEU A 214 -2.38 -18.18 7.02
N PHE A 215 -3.68 -18.16 6.75
CA PHE A 215 -4.73 -18.18 7.78
C PHE A 215 -5.38 -19.57 7.96
N LYS A 216 -4.61 -20.64 7.77
CA LYS A 216 -5.00 -22.04 8.09
C LYS A 216 -4.64 -22.45 9.51
N ASP A 217 -5.19 -23.59 9.92
CA ASP A 217 -4.97 -24.25 11.22
C ASP A 217 -5.47 -23.37 12.38
N ASP A 218 -4.65 -23.19 13.42
CA ASP A 218 -4.96 -22.38 14.59
C ASP A 218 -4.93 -20.86 14.29
N LEU A 219 -4.50 -20.43 13.09
CA LEU A 219 -4.33 -19.03 12.72
C LEU A 219 -5.55 -18.47 12.00
N LYS A 220 -6.58 -18.09 12.75
CA LYS A 220 -7.75 -17.41 12.18
C LYS A 220 -7.47 -15.92 11.99
N LYS A 221 -7.96 -15.33 10.91
CA LYS A 221 -7.78 -13.91 10.57
C LYS A 221 -8.33 -12.99 11.66
N GLU A 222 -9.40 -13.39 12.32
CA GLU A 222 -10.07 -12.65 13.40
C GLU A 222 -9.21 -12.54 14.68
N LEU A 223 -8.16 -13.34 14.80
CA LEU A 223 -7.20 -13.23 15.92
C LEU A 223 -6.28 -12.01 15.79
N PHE A 224 -6.23 -11.40 14.60
CA PHE A 224 -5.29 -10.34 14.28
C PHE A 224 -6.01 -9.02 13.97
N THR A 225 -5.57 -7.96 14.64
CA THR A 225 -5.83 -6.60 14.19
C THR A 225 -4.68 -6.16 13.29
N LEU A 226 -4.98 -5.95 12.01
CA LEU A 226 -3.99 -5.54 11.00
C LEU A 226 -4.04 -4.04 10.77
N LEU A 227 -2.89 -3.37 10.88
CA LEU A 227 -2.75 -1.92 10.71
C LEU A 227 -1.53 -1.60 9.86
N ILE A 228 -1.57 -0.48 9.14
CA ILE A 228 -0.40 0.07 8.45
C ILE A 228 0.01 1.35 9.18
N VAL A 229 1.30 1.49 9.49
CA VAL A 229 1.84 2.63 10.24
C VAL A 229 3.07 3.20 9.56
N SER A 230 3.11 4.52 9.36
CA SER A 230 4.30 5.18 8.84
C SER A 230 5.46 5.08 9.84
N ALA A 231 6.69 5.07 9.34
CA ALA A 231 7.88 5.07 10.19
C ALA A 231 7.90 6.26 11.16
N GLU A 232 7.34 7.40 10.75
CA GLU A 232 7.18 8.61 11.57
C GLU A 232 6.19 8.41 12.73
N ASN A 233 5.09 7.68 12.51
CA ASN A 233 4.08 7.43 13.54
C ASN A 233 4.45 6.27 14.47
N MET A 234 5.39 5.40 14.08
CA MET A 234 5.71 4.18 14.81
C MET A 234 6.21 4.42 16.25
N PRO A 235 7.12 5.39 16.54
CA PRO A 235 7.56 5.65 17.91
C PRO A 235 6.42 6.10 18.83
N MET A 236 5.53 6.96 18.33
CA MET A 236 4.36 7.43 19.07
C MET A 236 3.36 6.29 19.30
N PHE A 237 3.08 5.50 18.26
CA PHE A 237 2.21 4.32 18.37
C PHE A 237 2.69 3.35 19.46
N TYR A 238 3.99 3.02 19.44
CA TYR A 238 4.57 2.07 20.37
C TYR A 238 4.64 2.61 21.81
N SER A 239 5.03 3.88 21.99
CA SER A 239 5.19 4.49 23.32
C SER A 239 3.85 4.73 24.01
N LYS A 240 2.84 5.23 23.29
CA LYS A 240 1.52 5.57 23.84
C LYS A 240 0.63 4.35 24.03
N LYS A 241 0.87 3.27 23.27
CA LYS A 241 0.04 2.05 23.26
C LYS A 241 -1.46 2.32 23.05
N ASN A 242 -1.78 3.45 22.42
CA ASN A 242 -3.15 3.88 22.18
C ASN A 242 -3.66 3.26 20.88
N LEU A 243 -3.96 1.96 20.93
CA LEU A 243 -4.45 1.22 19.78
C LEU A 243 -5.75 1.82 19.24
N SER A 244 -6.72 2.13 20.11
CA SER A 244 -8.01 2.68 19.70
C SER A 244 -7.87 4.04 19.02
N GLY A 245 -7.06 4.94 19.59
CA GLY A 245 -6.78 6.25 18.97
C GLY A 245 -6.11 6.11 17.60
N TYR A 246 -5.16 5.19 17.46
CA TYR A 246 -4.55 4.90 16.17
C TYR A 246 -5.54 4.27 15.18
N GLN A 247 -6.41 3.36 15.61
CA GLN A 247 -7.45 2.77 14.77
C GLN A 247 -8.42 3.83 14.23
N PHE A 248 -8.80 4.82 15.03
CA PHE A 248 -9.59 5.96 14.56
C PHE A 248 -8.85 6.75 13.49
N PHE A 249 -7.61 7.14 13.76
CA PHE A 249 -6.75 7.82 12.77
C PHE A 249 -6.57 6.99 11.49
N TYR A 250 -6.32 5.70 11.61
CA TYR A 250 -6.15 4.76 10.51
C TYR A 250 -7.43 4.69 9.66
N ASN A 251 -8.59 4.52 10.31
CA ASN A 251 -9.87 4.40 9.62
C ASN A 251 -10.26 5.68 8.87
N ASP A 252 -9.88 6.85 9.39
CA ASP A 252 -10.24 8.12 8.77
C ASP A 252 -9.34 8.50 7.57
N ASN A 253 -8.12 7.92 7.51
CA ASN A 253 -7.07 8.38 6.59
C ASN A 253 -6.48 7.30 5.67
N TYR A 254 -6.46 6.03 6.11
CA TYR A 254 -5.90 4.91 5.33
C TYR A 254 -6.97 3.97 4.79
N LYS A 255 -8.17 3.92 5.40
CA LYS A 255 -9.24 3.02 4.95
C LYS A 255 -9.72 3.29 3.52
N SER A 256 -9.66 4.53 3.06
CA SER A 256 -9.97 4.87 1.67
C SER A 256 -9.01 4.19 0.68
N LEU A 257 -7.74 4.05 1.06
CA LEU A 257 -6.72 3.35 0.29
C LEU A 257 -6.92 1.82 0.27
N ASP A 258 -7.70 1.26 1.20
CA ASP A 258 -8.06 -0.18 1.20
C ASP A 258 -8.92 -0.57 -0.02
N ASN A 259 -9.54 0.40 -0.70
CA ASN A 259 -10.31 0.18 -1.94
C ASN A 259 -9.46 0.42 -3.21
N SER A 260 -8.16 0.63 -3.07
CA SER A 260 -7.31 1.11 -4.16
C SER A 260 -6.93 0.01 -5.16
N ILE A 261 -7.30 0.25 -6.42
CA ILE A 261 -7.32 -0.67 -7.58
C ILE A 261 -5.92 -1.09 -8.06
N LEU A 262 -4.84 -0.82 -7.30
CA LEU A 262 -3.47 -1.17 -7.67
C LEU A 262 -3.14 -2.67 -7.50
N ALA A 263 -4.10 -3.43 -6.99
CA ALA A 263 -4.36 -4.86 -7.23
C ALA A 263 -5.89 -4.96 -7.21
N THR A 264 -6.64 -5.33 -8.23
CA THR A 264 -6.53 -6.42 -9.22
C THR A 264 -7.67 -6.22 -10.24
N PRO A 265 -7.68 -6.95 -11.36
CA PRO A 265 -8.76 -7.91 -11.56
C PRO A 265 -8.09 -9.29 -11.61
N ASP A 266 -8.09 -10.09 -10.55
CA ASP A 266 -9.27 -10.72 -9.98
C ASP A 266 -9.15 -10.99 -8.48
N LYS A 267 -10.33 -11.05 -7.83
CA LYS A 267 -10.50 -11.86 -6.61
C LYS A 267 -10.07 -13.29 -6.93
N LEU A 268 -9.17 -13.85 -6.14
CA LEU A 268 -8.79 -15.26 -6.22
C LEU A 268 -10.04 -16.14 -6.40
N LYS A 269 -10.06 -16.92 -7.48
CA LYS A 269 -10.79 -18.19 -7.52
C LYS A 269 -9.82 -19.27 -7.05
#